data_AF-A0A2E3ELN6-F1
#
_entry.id   AF-A0A2E3ELN6-F1
#
_cell.length_a   1.000
_cell.length_b   1.000
_cell.length_c   1.000
_cell.angle_alpha   90.00
_cell.angle_beta   90.00
_cell.angle_gamma   90.00
#
_symmetry.space_group_name_H-M   'P 1'
#
loop_
_entity.id
_entity.type
_entity.pdbx_description
1 polymer ?
#
loop_
_entity_poly.entity_id
_entity_poly.type
_entity_poly.pdbx_seq_one_letter_code
_entity_poly.pdbx_strand_id
1 'polypeptide(L)'
;MLVLLDTGHHADALSRDVRHAVAAGHDVRILPAPDPSLRDLETWREAVAAAARTLVADDIELWHTERSVGEGVVILLTGLSGSGKSTIAKLLAERLSQVDDRTVSLLDGDEVRLVLSSGLGFSREDRLMNVQRIGWVASLIAKHGGIAVCAPIAPYEIMRAEMRERVEKVGRFVLVHVSTPLEVCEQRDRKGLYAKARAGEIPQFTGISDSYEEPTDADLVIDASVVSPDDAVDQIVGFLEERSDGGG
;
A
#
# COMPACT_ATOMS: atom_id res chain seq x y z
N MET A 1 -9.45 13.36 -31.58
CA MET A 1 -8.78 14.26 -30.61
C MET A 1 -9.35 13.94 -29.24
N LEU A 2 -8.49 13.72 -28.24
CA LEU A 2 -8.88 13.44 -26.86
C LEU A 2 -8.67 14.69 -26.01
N VAL A 3 -9.67 15.09 -25.22
CA VAL A 3 -9.54 16.21 -24.29
C VAL A 3 -9.53 15.67 -22.86
N LEU A 4 -8.43 15.91 -22.15
CA LEU A 4 -8.25 15.58 -20.74
C LEU A 4 -8.56 16.81 -19.87
N LEU A 5 -9.46 16.65 -18.91
CA LEU A 5 -9.75 17.68 -17.91
C LEU A 5 -8.89 17.45 -16.66
N ASP A 6 -7.88 18.29 -16.45
CA ASP A 6 -7.03 18.26 -15.26
C ASP A 6 -7.75 18.90 -14.09
N THR A 7 -8.39 18.08 -13.25
CA THR A 7 -9.06 18.51 -12.03
C THR A 7 -8.11 18.86 -10.89
N GLY A 8 -6.82 18.59 -11.08
CA GLY A 8 -5.76 18.87 -10.13
C GLY A 8 -5.87 17.99 -8.88
N HIS A 9 -4.76 17.35 -8.51
CA HIS A 9 -4.31 16.98 -7.14
C HIS A 9 -3.07 16.08 -7.21
N HIS A 10 -2.83 15.41 -8.35
CA HIS A 10 -1.67 14.53 -8.57
C HIS A 10 -1.15 14.63 -10.01
N ALA A 11 -0.06 15.38 -10.22
CA ALA A 11 0.53 15.59 -11.56
C ALA A 11 0.98 14.29 -12.26
N ASP A 12 1.31 13.25 -11.47
CA ASP A 12 1.76 11.96 -11.98
C ASP A 12 0.61 11.15 -12.62
N ALA A 13 -0.62 11.30 -12.13
CA ALA A 13 -1.80 10.65 -12.71
C ALA A 13 -2.08 11.21 -14.10
N LEU A 14 -2.17 12.55 -14.21
CA LEU A 14 -2.34 13.23 -15.50
C LEU A 14 -1.22 12.88 -16.50
N SER A 15 0.04 12.87 -16.04
CA SER A 15 1.19 12.55 -16.90
C SER A 15 1.18 11.11 -17.41
N ARG A 16 0.61 10.17 -16.64
CA ARG A 16 0.42 8.77 -17.06
C ARG A 16 -0.69 8.67 -18.12
N ASP A 17 -1.82 9.30 -17.86
CA ASP A 17 -2.99 9.26 -18.74
C ASP A 17 -2.70 9.85 -20.12
N VAL A 18 -1.97 10.98 -20.14
CA VAL A 18 -1.45 11.59 -21.38
C VAL A 18 -0.57 10.60 -22.14
N ARG A 19 0.34 9.89 -21.46
CA ARG A 19 1.23 8.91 -22.11
C ARG A 19 0.45 7.73 -22.69
N HIS A 20 -0.53 7.19 -21.97
CA HIS A 20 -1.39 6.11 -22.47
C HIS A 20 -2.20 6.53 -23.69
N ALA A 21 -2.85 7.69 -23.63
CA ALA A 21 -3.65 8.20 -24.75
C ALA A 21 -2.79 8.45 -26.01
N VAL A 22 -1.59 9.03 -25.85
CA VAL A 22 -0.66 9.23 -26.96
C VAL A 22 -0.18 7.88 -27.53
N ALA A 23 0.13 6.90 -26.68
CA ALA A 23 0.54 5.56 -27.10
C ALA A 23 -0.57 4.82 -27.89
N ALA A 24 -1.84 5.07 -27.55
CA ALA A 24 -3.01 4.57 -28.29
C ALA A 24 -3.31 5.35 -29.59
N GLY A 25 -2.49 6.34 -29.95
CA GLY A 25 -2.60 7.09 -31.20
C GLY A 25 -3.54 8.30 -31.14
N HIS A 26 -3.96 8.73 -29.96
CA HIS A 26 -4.81 9.91 -29.81
C HIS A 26 -3.97 11.21 -29.83
N ASP A 27 -4.49 12.24 -30.52
CA ASP A 27 -4.04 13.63 -30.35
C ASP A 27 -4.67 14.21 -29.08
N VAL A 28 -3.85 14.52 -28.06
CA VAL A 28 -4.29 14.85 -26.69
C VAL A 28 -4.21 16.36 -26.42
N ARG A 29 -5.29 16.93 -25.87
CA ARG A 29 -5.33 18.30 -25.35
C ARG A 29 -5.68 18.28 -23.86
N ILE A 30 -4.91 19.00 -23.05
CA ILE A 30 -5.16 19.12 -21.61
C ILE A 30 -5.83 20.46 -21.35
N LEU A 31 -6.94 20.44 -20.62
CA LEU A 31 -7.64 21.63 -20.14
C LEU A 31 -7.71 21.60 -18.62
N PRO A 32 -7.36 22.68 -17.91
CA PRO A 32 -7.53 22.74 -16.47
C PRO A 32 -9.02 22.73 -16.10
N ALA A 33 -9.33 22.18 -14.93
CA ALA A 33 -10.63 22.36 -14.30
C ALA A 33 -10.91 23.85 -14.03
N PRO A 34 -12.19 24.25 -14.01
CA PRO A 34 -12.54 25.62 -13.73
C PRO A 34 -12.21 25.94 -12.27
N ASP A 35 -12.03 27.22 -11.97
CA ASP A 35 -12.10 27.66 -10.58
C ASP A 35 -13.48 27.25 -10.00
N PRO A 36 -13.53 26.43 -8.94
CA PRO A 36 -14.80 25.96 -8.37
C PRO A 36 -15.71 27.09 -7.87
N SER A 37 -15.15 28.27 -7.59
CA SER A 37 -15.91 29.45 -7.20
C SER A 37 -16.59 30.15 -8.39
N LEU A 38 -16.11 29.90 -9.62
CA LEU A 38 -16.62 30.53 -10.84
C LEU A 38 -17.60 29.63 -11.59
N ARG A 39 -17.38 28.31 -11.57
CA ARG A 39 -18.24 27.35 -12.26
C ARG A 39 -18.09 25.95 -11.67
N ASP A 40 -19.19 25.23 -11.56
CA ASP A 40 -19.17 23.83 -11.20
C ASP A 40 -18.53 22.97 -12.31
N LEU A 41 -17.93 21.85 -11.90
CA LEU A 41 -17.15 20.99 -12.79
C LEU A 41 -18.03 20.35 -13.88
N GLU A 42 -19.27 19.99 -13.56
CA GLU A 42 -20.19 19.33 -14.49
C GLU A 42 -20.63 20.27 -15.62
N THR A 43 -21.08 21.48 -15.27
CA THR A 43 -21.46 22.52 -16.24
C THR A 43 -20.25 22.98 -17.06
N TRP A 44 -19.05 23.05 -16.46
CA TRP A 44 -17.84 23.32 -17.23
C TRP A 44 -17.54 22.21 -18.23
N ARG A 45 -17.67 20.95 -17.81
CA ARG A 45 -17.45 19.78 -18.69
C ARG A 45 -18.43 19.80 -19.87
N GLU A 46 -19.70 20.07 -19.64
CA GLU A 46 -20.70 20.22 -20.71
C GLU A 46 -20.35 21.37 -21.67
N ALA A 47 -19.92 22.51 -21.14
CA ALA A 47 -19.54 23.67 -21.94
C ALA A 47 -18.30 23.38 -22.81
N VAL A 48 -17.28 22.72 -22.26
CA VAL A 48 -16.09 22.28 -22.98
C VAL A 48 -16.46 21.27 -24.06
N ALA A 49 -17.34 20.30 -23.74
CA ALA A 49 -17.84 19.33 -24.70
C ALA A 49 -18.54 20.00 -25.88
N ALA A 50 -19.44 20.94 -25.61
CA ALA A 50 -20.19 21.68 -26.61
C ALA A 50 -19.27 22.55 -27.47
N ALA A 51 -18.34 23.28 -26.85
CA ALA A 51 -17.37 24.11 -27.55
C ALA A 51 -16.44 23.27 -28.43
N ALA A 52 -15.92 22.17 -27.91
CA ALA A 52 -15.04 21.28 -28.66
C ALA A 52 -15.78 20.71 -29.89
N ARG A 53 -17.04 20.28 -29.74
CA ARG A 53 -17.88 19.73 -30.83
C ARG A 53 -18.15 20.76 -31.92
N THR A 54 -18.20 22.04 -31.54
CA THR A 54 -18.47 23.14 -32.45
C THR A 54 -17.20 23.60 -33.20
N LEU A 55 -16.03 23.47 -32.57
CA LEU A 55 -14.80 24.13 -33.03
C LEU A 55 -13.77 23.18 -33.66
N VAL A 56 -13.77 21.87 -33.32
CA VAL A 56 -12.58 21.03 -33.57
C VAL A 56 -12.85 19.66 -34.21
N ALA A 57 -14.00 19.01 -34.01
CA ALA A 57 -14.33 17.73 -34.67
C ALA A 57 -15.82 17.31 -34.56
N ASP A 58 -16.29 16.47 -35.49
CA ASP A 58 -17.65 15.88 -35.51
C ASP A 58 -17.89 14.83 -34.41
N ASP A 59 -16.82 14.20 -33.89
CA ASP A 59 -16.86 13.21 -32.80
C ASP A 59 -15.82 13.54 -31.72
N ILE A 60 -16.27 13.60 -30.46
CA ILE A 60 -15.45 14.00 -29.31
C ILE A 60 -15.71 13.09 -28.13
N GLU A 61 -14.65 12.44 -27.69
CA GLU A 61 -14.61 11.64 -26.48
C GLU A 61 -13.95 12.46 -25.37
N LEU A 62 -14.72 12.68 -24.29
CA LEU A 62 -14.24 13.39 -23.10
C LEU A 62 -13.73 12.36 -22.11
N TRP A 63 -12.47 12.49 -21.72
CA TRP A 63 -11.86 11.56 -20.78
C TRP A 63 -11.55 12.28 -19.48
N HIS A 64 -11.92 11.65 -18.36
CA HIS A 64 -11.80 12.17 -17.01
C HIS A 64 -10.97 11.20 -16.18
N THR A 65 -9.99 11.72 -15.43
CA THR A 65 -9.27 10.93 -14.42
C THR A 65 -10.22 10.73 -13.23
N GLU A 66 -11.03 9.68 -13.25
CA GLU A 66 -11.62 9.21 -12.00
C GLU A 66 -10.49 8.72 -11.10
N ARG A 67 -10.53 9.07 -9.82
CA ARG A 67 -9.79 8.30 -8.81
C ARG A 67 -10.16 6.85 -9.05
N SER A 68 -9.18 5.97 -9.26
CA SER A 68 -9.47 4.55 -9.47
C SER A 68 -10.33 4.07 -8.31
N VAL A 69 -11.59 3.75 -8.61
CA VAL A 69 -12.57 3.14 -7.69
C VAL A 69 -12.24 1.65 -7.54
N GLY A 70 -10.95 1.29 -7.68
CA GLY A 70 -10.48 -0.05 -7.41
C GLY A 70 -10.66 -0.33 -5.93
N GLU A 71 -11.04 -1.57 -5.61
CA GLU A 71 -11.08 -2.01 -4.23
C GLU A 71 -9.69 -1.77 -3.60
N GLY A 72 -9.64 -0.99 -2.51
CA GLY A 72 -8.37 -0.70 -1.84
C GLY A 72 -7.77 -1.96 -1.23
N VAL A 73 -6.45 -1.98 -1.06
CA VAL A 73 -5.71 -3.17 -0.62
C VAL A 73 -4.87 -2.84 0.59
N VAL A 74 -4.88 -3.71 1.60
CA VAL A 74 -3.90 -3.70 2.69
C VAL A 74 -3.03 -4.93 2.58
N ILE A 75 -1.72 -4.71 2.47
CA ILE A 75 -0.70 -5.75 2.45
C ILE A 75 -0.01 -5.71 3.81
N LEU A 76 -0.23 -6.73 4.63
CA LEU A 76 0.44 -6.89 5.92
C LEU A 76 1.64 -7.83 5.77
N LEU A 77 2.85 -7.29 5.87
CA LEU A 77 4.06 -8.07 6.04
C LEU A 77 4.28 -8.31 7.54
N THR A 78 4.21 -9.57 7.97
CA THR A 78 4.49 -10.02 9.36
C THR A 78 5.73 -10.91 9.39
N GLY A 79 6.42 -10.97 10.54
CA GLY A 79 7.66 -11.73 10.69
C GLY A 79 8.56 -11.17 11.79
N LEU A 80 9.59 -11.93 12.16
CA LEU A 80 10.54 -11.58 13.23
C LEU A 80 11.28 -10.26 12.99
N SER A 81 11.79 -9.63 14.05
CA SER A 81 12.72 -8.50 13.90
C SER A 81 13.90 -8.92 13.01
N GLY A 82 14.36 -8.08 12.10
CA GLY A 82 15.47 -8.45 11.19
C GLY A 82 15.12 -9.42 10.06
N SER A 83 13.87 -9.90 9.95
CA SER A 83 13.46 -10.82 8.87
C SER A 83 13.51 -10.22 7.46
N GLY A 84 13.50 -8.89 7.33
CA GLY A 84 13.57 -8.21 6.03
C GLY A 84 12.29 -7.48 5.61
N LYS A 85 11.21 -7.55 6.41
CA LYS A 85 9.93 -6.85 6.16
C LYS A 85 10.09 -5.41 5.67
N SER A 86 10.80 -4.55 6.41
CA SER A 86 10.95 -3.14 6.05
C SER A 86 11.68 -2.92 4.72
N THR A 87 12.61 -3.81 4.36
CA THR A 87 13.29 -3.75 3.05
C THR A 87 12.29 -4.11 1.94
N ILE A 88 11.60 -5.24 2.08
CA ILE A 88 10.61 -5.71 1.09
C ILE A 88 9.46 -4.69 0.96
N ALA A 89 8.95 -4.17 2.08
CA ALA A 89 7.85 -3.21 2.11
C ALA A 89 8.19 -1.89 1.39
N LYS A 90 9.43 -1.40 1.54
CA LYS A 90 9.89 -0.18 0.83
C LYS A 90 9.98 -0.40 -0.67
N LEU A 91 10.62 -1.48 -1.09
CA LEU A 91 10.75 -1.84 -2.51
C LEU A 91 9.37 -2.14 -3.14
N LEU A 92 8.49 -2.82 -2.40
CA LEU A 92 7.12 -3.09 -2.82
C LEU A 92 6.33 -1.79 -3.00
N ALA A 93 6.43 -0.86 -2.04
CA ALA A 93 5.73 0.42 -2.14
C ALA A 93 6.22 1.24 -3.35
N GLU A 94 7.52 1.25 -3.60
CA GLU A 94 8.12 1.89 -4.78
C GLU A 94 7.64 1.22 -6.07
N ARG A 95 7.74 -0.11 -6.18
CA ARG A 95 7.28 -0.87 -7.35
C ARG A 95 5.81 -0.65 -7.64
N LEU A 96 4.94 -0.78 -6.63
CA LEU A 96 3.49 -0.57 -6.79
C LEU A 96 3.17 0.87 -7.21
N SER A 97 3.89 1.88 -6.70
CA SER A 97 3.67 3.26 -7.11
C SER A 97 3.96 3.51 -8.60
N GLN A 98 4.76 2.65 -9.23
CA GLN A 98 5.12 2.73 -10.64
C GLN A 98 4.17 1.94 -11.54
N VAL A 99 3.57 0.85 -11.05
CA VAL A 99 2.78 -0.08 -11.88
C VAL A 99 1.29 -0.13 -11.56
N ASP A 100 0.87 0.40 -10.40
CA ASP A 100 -0.54 0.47 -10.00
C ASP A 100 -1.04 1.92 -10.08
N ASP A 101 -2.32 2.09 -10.43
CA ASP A 101 -2.96 3.41 -10.52
C ASP A 101 -3.39 3.97 -9.15
N ARG A 102 -3.43 3.13 -8.12
CA ARG A 102 -3.83 3.52 -6.77
C ARG A 102 -2.69 4.21 -6.02
N THR A 103 -3.05 5.15 -5.16
CA THR A 103 -2.06 5.77 -4.25
C THR A 103 -1.54 4.74 -3.25
N VAL A 104 -0.21 4.62 -3.16
CA VAL A 104 0.47 3.70 -2.25
C VAL A 104 0.95 4.44 -1.01
N SER A 105 0.70 3.89 0.16
CA SER A 105 1.16 4.41 1.46
C SER A 105 1.90 3.34 2.24
N LEU A 106 3.11 3.65 2.70
CA LEU A 106 3.92 2.78 3.53
C LEU A 106 3.68 3.07 5.02
N LEU A 107 3.32 2.04 5.79
CA LEU A 107 3.16 2.05 7.23
C LEU A 107 4.22 1.12 7.87
N ASP A 108 5.48 1.57 7.86
CA ASP A 108 6.58 0.83 8.48
C ASP A 108 6.51 0.89 10.02
N GLY A 109 6.74 -0.25 10.67
CA GLY A 109 6.58 -0.36 12.12
C GLY A 109 7.50 0.55 12.93
N ASP A 110 8.69 0.90 12.44
CA ASP A 110 9.58 1.84 13.12
C ASP A 110 9.10 3.28 12.96
N GLU A 111 8.71 3.69 11.75
CA GLU A 111 8.23 5.04 11.46
C GLU A 111 6.91 5.34 12.18
N VAL A 112 5.98 4.39 12.14
CA VAL A 112 4.71 4.47 12.89
C VAL A 112 4.97 4.63 14.39
N ARG A 113 5.96 3.91 14.94
CA ARG A 113 6.32 4.03 16.36
C ARG A 113 6.85 5.41 16.72
N LEU A 114 7.50 6.12 15.82
CA LEU A 114 7.98 7.48 16.08
C LEU A 114 6.85 8.53 16.07
N VAL A 115 5.81 8.31 15.26
CA VAL A 115 4.78 9.33 15.02
C VAL A 115 3.46 8.98 15.71
N LEU A 116 2.87 7.84 15.36
CA LEU A 116 1.52 7.46 15.78
C LEU A 116 1.50 6.68 17.11
N SER A 117 2.63 6.11 17.50
CA SER A 117 2.75 5.20 18.65
C SER A 117 3.91 5.55 19.59
N SER A 118 4.36 6.82 19.61
CA SER A 118 5.53 7.28 20.38
C SER A 118 5.42 7.15 21.90
N GLY A 119 4.20 6.99 22.43
CA GLY A 119 3.94 6.72 23.84
C GLY A 119 3.75 5.25 24.20
N LEU A 120 3.76 4.33 23.22
CA LEU A 120 3.56 2.90 23.47
C LEU A 120 4.89 2.20 23.74
N GLY A 121 4.91 1.34 24.76
CA GLY A 121 6.03 0.46 25.05
C GLY A 121 6.07 -0.76 24.13
N PHE A 122 6.56 -1.87 24.71
CA PHE A 122 6.69 -3.17 24.06
C PHE A 122 5.96 -4.28 24.80
N SER A 123 5.05 -3.93 25.72
CA SER A 123 4.14 -4.89 26.33
C SER A 123 3.24 -5.54 25.28
N ARG A 124 2.65 -6.69 25.60
CA ARG A 124 1.66 -7.34 24.73
C ARG A 124 0.52 -6.38 24.35
N GLU A 125 0.02 -5.62 25.32
CA GLU A 125 -1.06 -4.64 25.14
C GLU A 125 -0.62 -3.46 24.26
N ASP A 126 0.57 -2.91 24.49
CA ASP A 126 1.14 -1.83 23.67
C ASP A 126 1.37 -2.28 22.22
N ARG A 127 1.86 -3.51 22.04
CA ARG A 127 2.03 -4.09 20.70
C ARG A 127 0.67 -4.24 20.03
N LEU A 128 -0.35 -4.71 20.74
CA LEU A 128 -1.70 -4.89 20.21
C LEU A 128 -2.26 -3.54 19.76
N MET A 129 -2.22 -2.54 20.63
CA MET A 129 -2.64 -1.17 20.31
C MET A 129 -1.88 -0.59 19.13
N ASN A 130 -0.56 -0.83 19.03
CA ASN A 130 0.23 -0.39 17.88
C ASN A 130 -0.27 -1.02 16.57
N VAL A 131 -0.51 -2.33 16.53
CA VAL A 131 -1.02 -3.01 15.33
C VAL A 131 -2.46 -2.58 15.02
N GLN A 132 -3.31 -2.37 16.02
CA GLN A 132 -4.65 -1.83 15.86
C GLN A 132 -4.65 -0.42 15.26
N ARG A 133 -3.72 0.45 15.68
CA ARG A 133 -3.54 1.80 15.09
C ARG A 133 -3.12 1.73 13.63
N ILE A 134 -2.15 0.88 13.30
CA ILE A 134 -1.74 0.63 11.90
C ILE A 134 -2.94 0.13 11.10
N GLY A 135 -3.69 -0.85 11.62
CA GLY A 135 -4.85 -1.43 10.96
C GLY A 135 -5.97 -0.42 10.73
N TRP A 136 -6.19 0.47 11.69
CA TRP A 136 -7.15 1.56 11.53
C TRP A 136 -6.76 2.50 10.38
N VAL A 137 -5.52 2.99 10.36
CA VAL A 137 -5.02 3.86 9.27
C VAL A 137 -5.04 3.13 7.93
N ALA A 138 -4.57 1.89 7.88
CA ALA A 138 -4.57 1.06 6.68
C ALA A 138 -5.98 0.86 6.12
N SER A 139 -6.96 0.62 7.00
CA SER A 139 -8.37 0.48 6.57
C SER A 139 -8.95 1.78 6.00
N LEU A 140 -8.53 2.96 6.49
CA LEU A 140 -8.95 4.22 5.90
C LEU A 140 -8.35 4.43 4.51
N ILE A 141 -7.08 4.06 4.33
CA ILE A 141 -6.41 4.10 3.02
C ILE A 141 -7.16 3.18 2.04
N ALA A 142 -7.43 1.94 2.43
CA ALA A 142 -8.17 0.98 1.60
C ALA A 142 -9.61 1.44 1.30
N LYS A 143 -10.32 1.97 2.30
CA LYS A 143 -11.67 2.54 2.12
C LYS A 143 -11.71 3.66 1.07
N HIS A 144 -10.60 4.36 0.85
CA HIS A 144 -10.46 5.41 -0.15
C HIS A 144 -9.80 4.94 -1.45
N GLY A 145 -9.74 3.63 -1.70
CA GLY A 145 -9.21 3.03 -2.93
C GLY A 145 -7.68 2.96 -2.99
N GLY A 146 -6.98 3.26 -1.89
CA GLY A 146 -5.52 3.22 -1.83
C GLY A 146 -4.95 1.83 -1.51
N ILE A 147 -3.63 1.71 -1.64
CA ILE A 147 -2.86 0.55 -1.20
C ILE A 147 -2.07 0.93 0.06
N ALA A 148 -2.30 0.21 1.17
CA ALA A 148 -1.49 0.32 2.37
C ALA A 148 -0.51 -0.85 2.49
N VAL A 149 0.79 -0.57 2.45
CA VAL A 149 1.85 -1.57 2.71
C VAL A 149 2.27 -1.44 4.17
N CYS A 150 1.99 -2.45 4.99
CA CYS A 150 2.23 -2.43 6.43
C CYS A 150 3.35 -3.41 6.79
N ALA A 151 4.32 -2.98 7.61
CA ALA A 151 5.45 -3.83 8.03
C ALA A 151 5.69 -3.92 9.55
N PRO A 152 4.66 -4.05 10.43
CA PRO A 152 4.89 -4.35 11.84
C PRO A 152 5.37 -5.79 12.05
N ILE A 153 5.81 -6.11 13.27
CA ILE A 153 6.09 -7.52 13.63
C ILE A 153 4.79 -8.34 13.66
N ALA A 154 3.71 -7.80 14.24
CA ALA A 154 2.41 -8.47 14.43
C ALA A 154 2.54 -9.93 14.96
N PRO A 155 3.17 -10.12 16.14
CA PRO A 155 3.60 -11.43 16.60
C PRO A 155 2.47 -12.38 17.01
N TYR A 156 1.28 -11.86 17.31
CA TYR A 156 0.16 -12.69 17.76
C TYR A 156 -0.92 -12.79 16.67
N GLU A 157 -1.53 -13.96 16.55
CA GLU A 157 -2.60 -14.26 15.59
C GLU A 157 -3.74 -13.25 15.70
N ILE A 158 -4.17 -12.95 16.92
CA ILE A 158 -5.27 -12.01 17.18
C ILE A 158 -5.03 -10.63 16.55
N MET A 159 -3.79 -10.15 16.51
CA MET A 159 -3.47 -8.85 15.91
C MET A 159 -3.68 -8.86 14.39
N ARG A 160 -3.31 -9.97 13.74
CA ARG A 160 -3.46 -10.14 12.29
C ARG A 160 -4.92 -10.37 11.93
N ALA A 161 -5.62 -11.19 12.70
CA ALA A 161 -7.05 -11.46 12.54
C ALA A 161 -7.90 -10.19 12.69
N GLU A 162 -7.66 -9.37 13.73
CA GLU A 162 -8.39 -8.10 13.92
C GLU A 162 -8.12 -7.10 12.78
N MET A 163 -6.89 -7.06 12.25
CA MET A 163 -6.57 -6.21 11.10
C MET A 163 -7.27 -6.72 9.83
N ARG A 164 -7.25 -8.03 9.58
CA ARG A 164 -7.97 -8.69 8.48
C ARG A 164 -9.46 -8.36 8.52
N GLU A 165 -10.12 -8.64 9.64
CA GLU A 165 -11.56 -8.40 9.84
C GLU A 165 -11.93 -6.92 9.62
N ARG A 166 -11.06 -6.00 10.04
CA ARG A 166 -11.28 -4.56 9.83
C ARG A 166 -11.18 -4.18 8.36
N VAL A 167 -10.15 -4.69 7.67
CA VAL A 167 -9.87 -4.32 6.27
C VAL A 167 -10.90 -4.94 5.33
N GLU A 168 -11.28 -6.20 5.54
CA GLU A 168 -12.25 -6.92 4.70
C GLU A 168 -13.65 -6.29 4.69
N LYS A 169 -13.94 -5.34 5.60
CA LYS A 169 -15.17 -4.53 5.57
C LYS A 169 -15.15 -3.43 4.51
N VAL A 170 -13.98 -3.06 4.00
CA VAL A 170 -13.76 -1.88 3.14
C VAL A 170 -12.81 -2.11 1.98
N GLY A 171 -12.16 -3.27 1.90
CA GLY A 171 -11.29 -3.64 0.79
C GLY A 171 -10.59 -5.00 1.00
N ARG A 172 -9.61 -5.29 0.15
CA ARG A 172 -8.86 -6.55 0.17
C ARG A 172 -7.77 -6.54 1.22
N PHE A 173 -7.63 -7.63 1.96
CA PHE A 173 -6.51 -7.87 2.86
C PHE A 173 -5.59 -8.96 2.31
N VAL A 174 -4.28 -8.75 2.39
CA VAL A 174 -3.25 -9.72 1.99
C VAL A 174 -2.24 -9.88 3.11
N LEU A 175 -2.10 -11.11 3.60
CA LEU A 175 -1.14 -11.47 4.64
C LEU A 175 0.11 -12.10 4.04
N VAL A 176 1.25 -11.42 4.18
CA VAL A 176 2.55 -11.92 3.75
C VAL A 176 3.39 -12.27 4.98
N HIS A 177 3.69 -13.56 5.16
CA HIS A 177 4.60 -14.03 6.19
C HIS A 177 6.04 -14.01 5.69
N VAL A 178 6.85 -13.08 6.22
CA VAL A 178 8.29 -13.04 6.01
C VAL A 178 8.97 -13.99 7.01
N SER A 179 9.01 -15.26 6.62
CA SER A 179 9.35 -16.46 7.40
C SER A 179 10.85 -16.71 7.60
N THR A 180 11.67 -15.66 7.52
CA THR A 180 13.12 -15.78 7.72
C THR A 180 13.45 -16.41 9.09
N PRO A 181 14.27 -17.47 9.14
CA PRO A 181 14.61 -18.16 10.38
C PRO A 181 15.16 -17.23 11.46
N LEU A 182 14.88 -17.54 12.72
CA LEU A 182 15.32 -16.75 13.87
C LEU A 182 16.86 -16.62 13.90
N GLU A 183 17.58 -17.69 13.59
CA GLU A 183 19.05 -17.72 13.61
C GLU A 183 19.62 -16.74 12.58
N VAL A 184 18.99 -16.62 11.41
CA VAL A 184 19.37 -15.65 10.37
C VAL A 184 19.03 -14.23 10.82
N CYS A 185 17.87 -14.04 11.46
CA CYS A 185 17.48 -12.75 12.02
C CYS A 185 18.46 -12.27 13.12
N GLU A 186 18.86 -13.18 14.01
CA GLU A 186 19.86 -12.95 15.06
C GLU A 186 21.24 -12.67 14.48
N GLN A 187 21.65 -13.40 13.45
CA GLN A 187 22.93 -13.13 12.79
C GLN A 187 22.97 -11.74 12.13
N ARG A 188 21.86 -11.29 11.55
CA ARG A 188 21.77 -10.00 10.88
C ARG A 188 21.81 -8.82 11.85
N ASP A 189 21.24 -8.97 13.04
CA ASP A 189 21.02 -8.00 14.13
C ASP A 189 21.39 -6.53 13.85
N ARG A 190 20.83 -5.94 12.79
CA ARG A 190 21.23 -4.62 12.29
C ARG A 190 21.06 -3.49 13.31
N LYS A 191 20.20 -3.71 14.31
CA LYS A 191 19.84 -2.75 15.35
C LYS A 191 20.46 -3.10 16.71
N GLY A 192 21.22 -4.20 16.82
CA GLY A 192 21.76 -4.69 18.08
C GLY A 192 20.69 -5.12 19.10
N LEU A 193 19.47 -5.39 18.64
CA LEU A 193 18.34 -5.70 19.52
C LEU A 193 18.37 -7.14 20.02
N TYR A 194 18.82 -8.07 19.19
CA TYR A 194 18.96 -9.47 19.59
C TYR A 194 20.08 -9.63 20.62
N ALA A 195 21.24 -8.98 20.42
CA ALA A 195 22.32 -8.98 21.40
C ALA A 195 21.86 -8.45 22.76
N LYS A 196 21.14 -7.32 22.78
CA LYS A 196 20.57 -6.74 24.01
C LYS A 196 19.51 -7.64 24.66
N ALA A 197 18.66 -8.27 23.87
CA ALA A 197 17.67 -9.22 24.37
C ALA A 197 18.33 -10.45 25.02
N ARG A 198 19.36 -11.02 24.38
CA ARG A 198 20.16 -12.13 24.93
C ARG A 198 20.92 -11.73 26.21
N ALA A 199 21.33 -10.47 26.33
CA ALA A 199 21.92 -9.91 27.54
C ALA A 199 20.89 -9.59 28.66
N GLY A 200 19.59 -9.74 28.41
CA GLY A 200 18.53 -9.43 29.36
C GLY A 200 18.17 -7.94 29.48
N GLU A 201 18.72 -7.09 28.63
CA GLU A 201 18.45 -5.63 28.62
C GLU A 201 17.09 -5.29 28.01
N ILE A 202 16.53 -6.19 27.19
CA ILE A 202 15.18 -6.06 26.60
C ILE A 202 14.33 -7.24 27.10
N PRO A 203 13.50 -7.02 28.14
CA PRO A 203 12.82 -8.12 28.84
C PRO A 203 11.81 -8.89 27.99
N GLN A 204 11.13 -8.23 27.06
CA GLN A 204 10.05 -8.82 26.23
C GLN A 204 10.37 -8.65 24.75
N PHE A 205 11.27 -9.51 24.25
CA PHE A 205 11.70 -9.48 22.85
C PHE A 205 11.17 -10.68 22.09
N THR A 206 10.42 -10.39 21.02
CA THR A 206 9.78 -11.38 20.15
C THR A 206 10.81 -12.33 19.54
N GLY A 207 10.58 -13.64 19.69
CA GLY A 207 11.48 -14.71 19.25
C GLY A 207 12.56 -15.09 20.27
N ILE A 208 12.68 -14.37 21.40
CA ILE A 208 13.66 -14.68 22.46
C ILE A 208 12.95 -14.95 23.78
N SER A 209 12.32 -13.93 24.35
CA SER A 209 11.62 -14.00 25.64
C SER A 209 10.10 -13.83 25.52
N ASP A 210 9.63 -13.54 24.31
CA ASP A 210 8.21 -13.43 23.94
C ASP A 210 7.96 -14.21 22.63
N SER A 211 6.77 -14.77 22.46
CA SER A 211 6.46 -15.66 21.33
C SER A 211 6.25 -14.91 20.01
N TYR A 212 6.49 -15.61 18.90
CA TYR A 212 5.97 -15.26 17.58
C TYR A 212 5.07 -16.42 17.13
N GLU A 213 3.77 -16.15 17.00
CA GLU A 213 2.79 -17.13 16.55
C GLU A 213 2.80 -17.13 15.01
N GLU A 214 3.45 -18.15 14.43
CA GLU A 214 3.55 -18.29 12.97
C GLU A 214 2.17 -18.27 12.31
N PRO A 215 1.94 -17.46 11.26
CA PRO A 215 0.65 -17.42 10.59
C PRO A 215 0.33 -18.73 9.86
N THR A 216 -0.82 -19.32 10.16
CA THR A 216 -1.36 -20.49 9.46
C THR A 216 -2.26 -20.12 8.27
N ASP A 217 -2.63 -18.85 8.16
CA ASP A 217 -3.56 -18.27 7.18
C ASP A 217 -2.87 -17.26 6.24
N ALA A 218 -1.54 -17.34 6.11
CA ALA A 218 -0.81 -16.44 5.21
C ALA A 218 -1.19 -16.69 3.75
N ASP A 219 -1.43 -15.60 3.02
CA ASP A 219 -1.67 -15.60 1.58
C ASP A 219 -0.37 -15.88 0.81
N LEU A 220 0.76 -15.38 1.33
CA LEU A 220 2.10 -15.66 0.83
C LEU A 220 3.08 -15.92 1.98
N VAL A 221 4.00 -16.85 1.75
CA VAL A 221 5.11 -17.13 2.69
C VAL A 221 6.43 -16.93 1.95
N ILE A 222 7.27 -16.04 2.45
CA ILE A 222 8.54 -15.65 1.82
C ILE A 222 9.67 -15.86 2.84
N ASP A 223 10.63 -16.72 2.52
CA ASP A 223 11.87 -16.84 3.28
C ASP A 223 12.95 -15.93 2.69
N ALA A 224 13.10 -14.73 3.26
CA ALA A 224 14.12 -13.77 2.84
C ALA A 224 15.56 -14.15 3.25
N SER A 225 15.81 -15.39 3.72
CA SER A 225 17.16 -15.96 3.82
C SER A 225 17.63 -16.57 2.48
N VAL A 226 16.69 -16.98 1.63
CA VAL A 226 16.95 -17.60 0.32
C VAL A 226 16.34 -16.85 -0.86
N VAL A 227 15.33 -16.01 -0.61
CA VAL A 227 14.69 -15.14 -1.61
C VAL A 227 15.30 -13.74 -1.53
N SER A 228 15.67 -13.16 -2.67
CA SER A 228 16.15 -11.78 -2.72
C SER A 228 15.00 -10.78 -2.48
N PRO A 229 15.29 -9.54 -2.02
CA PRO A 229 14.23 -8.54 -1.84
C PRO A 229 13.44 -8.24 -3.12
N ASP A 230 14.09 -8.20 -4.29
CA ASP A 230 13.43 -7.94 -5.57
C ASP A 230 12.53 -9.13 -5.98
N ASP A 231 13.03 -10.37 -5.86
CA ASP A 231 12.22 -11.57 -6.14
C ASP A 231 11.01 -11.67 -5.19
N ALA A 232 11.17 -11.26 -3.93
CA ALA A 232 10.07 -11.20 -2.97
C ALA A 232 9.01 -10.18 -3.39
N VAL A 233 9.43 -9.02 -3.91
CA VAL A 233 8.51 -8.00 -4.45
C VAL A 233 7.78 -8.54 -5.67
N ASP A 234 8.49 -9.18 -6.61
CA ASP A 234 7.87 -9.75 -7.81
C ASP A 234 6.85 -10.85 -7.46
N GLN A 235 7.11 -11.69 -6.45
CA GLN A 235 6.13 -12.66 -5.94
C GLN A 235 4.88 -11.99 -5.37
N ILE A 236 5.03 -10.91 -4.60
CA ILE A 236 3.90 -10.19 -4.03
C ILE A 236 3.08 -9.50 -5.12
N VAL A 237 3.74 -8.86 -6.09
CA VAL A 237 3.07 -8.21 -7.23
C VAL A 237 2.32 -9.24 -8.07
N GLY A 238 2.95 -10.37 -8.42
CA GLY A 238 2.30 -11.44 -9.16
C GLY A 238 1.05 -11.98 -8.45
N PHE A 239 1.10 -12.17 -7.13
CA PHE A 239 -0.06 -12.59 -6.34
C PHE A 239 -1.21 -11.56 -6.33
N LEU A 240 -0.89 -10.27 -6.40
CA LEU A 240 -1.90 -9.22 -6.49
C LEU A 240 -2.58 -9.22 -7.87
N GLU A 241 -1.81 -9.46 -8.94
CA GLU A 241 -2.29 -9.53 -10.33
C GLU A 241 -3.17 -10.76 -10.60
N GLU A 242 -2.74 -11.96 -10.20
CA GLU A 242 -3.44 -13.24 -10.48
C GLU A 242 -4.89 -13.29 -9.98
N ARG A 243 -5.24 -12.50 -8.95
CA ARG A 243 -6.62 -12.45 -8.41
C ARG A 243 -7.44 -11.27 -8.91
N SER A 244 -6.82 -10.32 -9.63
CA SER A 244 -7.56 -9.22 -10.27
C SER A 244 -8.33 -9.71 -11.51
N ASP A 245 -7.84 -10.78 -12.17
CA ASP A 245 -8.46 -11.38 -13.35
C ASP A 245 -9.61 -12.37 -13.04
N GLY A 246 -9.97 -12.54 -11.76
CA GLY A 246 -11.00 -13.47 -11.29
C GLY A 246 -12.40 -12.88 -11.09
N GLY A 247 -12.62 -11.60 -11.44
CA GLY A 247 -13.91 -10.92 -11.30
C GLY A 247 -14.73 -10.95 -12.59
N GLY A 248 -15.49 -12.04 -12.79
CA GLY A 248 -16.56 -12.17 -13.79
C GLY A 248 -17.93 -12.30 -13.14
#